data_AF-G4Q7K0-F1
#
_entry.id   AF-G4Q7K0-F1
#
_cell.length_a   1.000
_cell.length_b   1.000
_cell.length_c   1.000
_cell.angle_alpha   90.00
_cell.angle_beta   90.00
_cell.angle_gamma   90.00
#
_symmetry.space_group_name_H-M   'P 1'
#
loop_
_entity.id
_entity.type
_entity.pdbx_description
1 polymer ?
#
loop_
_entity_poly.entity_id
_entity_poly.type
_entity_poly.pdbx_seq_one_letter_code
_entity_poly.pdbx_strand_id
1 'polypeptide(L)' 'MRENGKAEIQAIGAGALNQAVKAIAIARGFVAPHGMDLICVPAFIDITIDGEERTAIKLLIEPR' A
#
# COMPACT_ATOMS: atom_id res chain seq x y z
N MET A 1 1.49 -11.10 -1.40
CA MET A 1 2.23 -10.97 -2.67
C MET A 1 2.53 -12.29 -3.38
N ARG A 2 2.59 -13.43 -2.68
CA ARG A 2 2.94 -14.72 -3.30
C ARG A 2 1.90 -15.31 -4.28
N GLU A 3 0.67 -14.78 -4.34
CA GLU A 3 -0.37 -15.30 -5.25
C GLU A 3 -0.63 -14.45 -6.50
N ASN A 4 -0.45 -13.12 -6.49
CA ASN A 4 -0.78 -12.24 -7.63
C ASN A 4 0.30 -11.20 -8.00
N GLY A 5 1.47 -11.22 -7.34
CA GLY A 5 2.56 -10.26 -7.61
C GLY A 5 2.27 -8.80 -7.24
N LYS A 6 1.01 -8.39 -7.05
CA LYS A 6 0.62 -7.02 -6.70
C LYS A 6 -0.15 -6.98 -5.38
N ALA A 7 -0.12 -5.83 -4.73
CA ALA A 7 -0.90 -5.53 -3.53
C ALA A 7 -1.41 -4.08 -3.59
N GLU A 8 -2.56 -3.85 -2.97
CA GLU A 8 -3.15 -2.52 -2.82
C GLU A 8 -3.44 -2.29 -1.34
N ILE A 9 -3.08 -1.11 -0.83
CA ILE A 9 -3.44 -0.66 0.51
C ILE A 9 -4.21 0.66 0.38
N GLN A 10 -5.36 0.76 1.02
CA GLN A 10 -6.11 2.00 1.16
C GLN A 10 -5.98 2.50 2.59
N ALA A 11 -5.51 3.73 2.76
CA ALA A 11 -5.25 4.32 4.07
C ALA A 11 -5.99 5.65 4.24
N ILE A 12 -6.63 5.82 5.40
CA ILE A 12 -7.41 6.99 5.76
C ILE A 12 -6.82 7.62 7.02
N GLY A 13 -6.41 8.87 6.90
CA GLY A 13 -5.76 9.60 7.98
C GLY A 13 -4.27 9.27 8.16
N ALA A 14 -3.56 10.17 8.83
CA ALA A 14 -2.10 10.14 8.94
C ALA A 14 -1.56 8.90 9.66
N GLY A 15 -2.27 8.42 10.70
CA GLY A 15 -1.88 7.23 11.45
C GLY A 15 -1.88 5.97 10.61
N ALA A 16 -2.96 5.72 9.88
CA ALA A 16 -3.08 4.56 8.99
C ALA A 16 -2.04 4.61 7.87
N LEU A 17 -1.83 5.79 7.26
CA LEU A 17 -0.83 5.95 6.20
C LEU A 17 0.58 5.64 6.70
N ASN A 18 0.95 6.13 7.89
CA ASN A 18 2.26 5.84 8.49
C ASN A 18 2.45 4.33 8.71
N GLN A 19 1.43 3.62 9.19
CA GLN A 19 1.51 2.17 9.37
C GLN A 19 1.61 1.43 8.04
N ALA A 20 0.87 1.86 7.01
CA ALA A 20 0.96 1.30 5.67
C ALA A 20 2.39 1.44 5.10
N VAL A 21 2.99 2.63 5.20
CA VAL A 21 4.36 2.86 4.71
C VAL A 21 5.39 2.01 5.48
N LYS A 22 5.26 1.89 6.81
CA LYS A 22 6.12 1.00 7.60
C LYS A 22 6.00 -0.47 7.17
N ALA A 23 4.77 -0.94 6.95
CA ALA A 23 4.52 -2.30 6.48
C ALA A 23 5.16 -2.55 5.11
N ILE A 24 5.10 -1.58 4.19
CA ILE A 24 5.76 -1.67 2.87
C ILE A 24 7.28 -1.76 3.04
N ALA A 25 7.88 -0.94 3.92
CA ALA A 25 9.32 -1.00 4.18
C ALA A 25 9.76 -2.37 4.73
N ILE A 26 8.99 -2.95 5.65
CA ILE A 26 9.24 -4.30 6.18
C ILE A 26 9.10 -5.35 5.06
N ALA A 27 8.05 -5.26 4.25
CA ALA A 27 7.80 -6.20 3.15
C ALA A 27 8.94 -6.18 2.12
N ARG A 28 9.47 -4.99 1.78
CA ARG A 28 10.65 -4.85 0.91
C ARG A 28 11.86 -5.62 1.45
N GLY A 29 12.15 -5.49 2.75
CA GLY A 29 13.23 -6.23 3.41
C GLY A 29 13.01 -7.76 3.40
N PHE A 30 11.76 -8.21 3.48
CA PHE A 30 11.42 -9.63 3.46
C PHE A 30 11.59 -10.27 2.07
N VAL A 31 11.27 -9.53 0.99
CA VAL A 31 11.33 -10.08 -0.38
C VAL A 31 12.68 -9.87 -1.07
N ALA A 32 13.49 -8.90 -0.62
CA ALA A 32 14.80 -8.62 -1.21
C ALA A 32 15.75 -9.84 -1.28
N PRO A 33 15.87 -10.71 -0.24
CA PRO A 33 16.69 -11.93 -0.31
C PRO A 33 16.24 -12.94 -1.38
N HIS A 34 15.01 -12.81 -1.88
CA HIS A 34 14.44 -13.66 -2.93
C HIS A 34 14.58 -13.01 -4.33
N GLY A 35 15.38 -11.93 -4.46
CA GLY A 35 15.64 -11.26 -5.73
C GLY A 35 14.52 -10.34 -6.22
N MET A 36 13.57 -9.99 -5.35
CA MET A 36 12.43 -9.11 -5.70
C MET A 36 12.62 -7.72 -5.09
N ASP A 37 12.58 -6.68 -5.92
CA ASP A 37 12.49 -5.28 -5.47
C ASP A 37 11.06 -4.78 -5.70
N LEU A 38 10.49 -4.11 -4.69
CA LEU A 38 9.13 -3.58 -4.77
C LEU A 38 9.17 -2.06 -4.97
N ILE A 39 8.26 -1.57 -5.81
CA ILE A 39 7.90 -0.16 -5.93
C ILE A 39 6.55 0.12 -5.25
N CYS A 40 6.33 1.37 -4.87
CA CYS A 40 5.08 1.86 -4.29
C CYS A 40 4.63 3.10 -5.06
N VAL A 41 3.41 3.06 -5.60
CA VAL A 41 2.81 4.15 -6.38
C VAL A 41 1.61 4.68 -5.60
N PRO A 42 1.72 5.87 -4.98
CA PRO A 42 0.62 6.49 -4.26
C PRO A 42 -0.34 7.22 -5.21
N ALA A 43 -1.64 7.19 -4.89
CA ALA A 43 -2.68 7.96 -5.55
C ALA A 43 -3.77 8.38 -4.56
N PHE A 44 -4.44 9.50 -4.83
CA PHE A 44 -5.68 9.82 -4.12
C PHE A 44 -6.83 9.00 -4.68
N ILE A 45 -7.73 8.56 -3.80
CA ILE A 45 -8.99 7.93 -4.17
C ILE A 45 -10.09 8.48 -3.27
N ASP A 46 -11.31 8.55 -3.79
CA ASP A 46 -12.48 8.78 -2.98
C ASP A 46 -13.14 7.44 -2.65
N ILE A 47 -13.54 7.28 -1.39
CA ILE A 47 -14.19 6.07 -0.87
C ILE A 47 -15.39 6.46 -0.02
N THR A 48 -16.41 5.60 -0.02
CA THR A 48 -17.60 5.80 0.79
C THR A 48 -17.50 5.00 2.09
N ILE A 49 -17.62 5.66 3.23
CA ILE A 49 -17.67 5.05 4.57
C ILE A 49 -18.86 5.63 5.30
N ASP A 50 -19.73 4.77 5.82
CA ASP A 50 -20.94 5.17 6.55
C ASP A 50 -21.84 6.16 5.78
N GLY A 51 -21.83 6.07 4.44
CA GLY A 51 -22.58 6.96 3.55
C GLY A 51 -21.91 8.31 3.27
N GLU A 52 -20.75 8.58 3.86
CA GLU A 52 -19.96 9.78 3.61
C GLU A 52 -18.81 9.50 2.63
N GLU A 53 -18.60 10.37 1.66
CA GLU A 53 -17.39 10.35 0.84
C GLU A 53 -16.19 10.89 1.63
N ARG A 54 -15.10 10.15 1.57
CA ARG A 54 -13.82 10.52 2.19
C ARG A 54 -12.70 10.32 1.19
N THR A 55 -11.80 11.29 1.13
CA THR A 55 -10.55 11.14 0.38
C THR A 55 -9.57 10.28 1.18
N ALA A 56 -9.06 9.25 0.54
CA ALA A 56 -8.06 8.33 1.06
C ALA A 56 -6.83 8.30 0.15
N ILE A 57 -5.76 7.65 0.62
CA ILE A 57 -4.59 7.36 -0.20
C ILE A 57 -4.57 5.87 -0.52
N LYS A 58 -4.52 5.57 -1.81
CA LYS A 58 -4.23 4.25 -2.34
C LYS A 58 -2.73 4.12 -2.55
N LEU A 59 -2.14 3.03 -2.05
CA LEU A 59 -0.77 2.63 -2.31
C LEU A 59 -0.81 1.35 -3.14
N LEU A 60 -0.38 1.42 -4.39
CA LEU A 60 -0.18 0.25 -5.23
C LEU A 60 1.26 -0.24 -5.05
N ILE A 61 1.44 -1.51 -4.70
CA ILE A 61 2.74 -2.14 -4.50
C ILE A 61 2.90 -3.30 -5.47
N GLU A 62 3.98 -3.28 -6.24
CA GLU A 62 4.31 -4.30 -7.23
C GLU A 62 5.84 -4.45 -7.38
N PRO A 63 6.33 -5.60 -7.87
CA PRO A 63 7.70 -5.75 -8.32
C PRO A 63 8.04 -4.67 -9.34
N ARG A 64 9.28 -4.18 -9.30
CA ARG A 64 9.82 -3.34 -10.36
C ARG A 64 9.89 -4.10 -11.69
#